data_AF-A0A955Z8J8-F1
#
_entry.id   AF-A0A955Z8J8-F1
#
_cell.length_a   1.000
_cell.length_b   1.000
_cell.length_c   1.000
_cell.angle_alpha   90.00
_cell.angle_beta   90.00
_cell.angle_gamma   90.00
#
_symmetry.space_group_name_H-M   'P 1'
#
loop_
_entity.id
_entity.type
_entity.pdbx_description
1 polymer ?
#
loop_
_entity_poly.entity_id
_entity_poly.type
_entity_poly.pdbx_seq_one_letter_code
_entity_poly.pdbx_strand_id
1 'polypeptide(L)'
;MRSVGALLFCALALSACERACGGAGLRGRGVGPSPEGSGAAAGGGLAGTDCSPGLARCSRGVVEISLAGFVPHPCSGAACACPWQEGERCLRGCVAENVELAAAPDASAQLCEPSPLDALSRAPLPGDPSVGPCAWAGVRCVDGVVAACDRPSGNPRVLGVCALGCASPAPLVDDGVMDELGPPSGSIKILCRRAHAERK
;
A
#
# COMPACT_ATOMS: atom_id res chain seq x y z
N MET A 1 7.50 50.26 -25.24
CA MET A 1 7.32 49.68 -26.59
C MET A 1 8.23 48.47 -26.72
N ARG A 2 7.65 47.30 -27.08
CA ARG A 2 8.30 46.05 -27.57
C ARG A 2 9.06 45.25 -26.49
N SER A 3 8.85 43.96 -26.23
CA SER A 3 8.28 42.87 -27.03
C SER A 3 7.54 41.86 -26.16
N VAL A 4 6.25 41.67 -26.45
CA VAL A 4 5.42 40.54 -26.03
C VAL A 4 5.27 39.67 -27.29
N GLY A 5 5.78 38.44 -27.30
CA GLY A 5 5.56 37.53 -28.42
C GLY A 5 6.71 36.58 -28.72
N ALA A 6 6.89 35.53 -27.90
CA ALA A 6 7.64 34.34 -28.29
C ALA A 6 7.40 33.13 -27.33
N LEU A 7 6.22 33.02 -26.70
CA LEU A 7 5.96 31.96 -25.70
C LEU A 7 4.67 31.17 -25.97
N LEU A 8 4.24 31.06 -27.23
CA LEU A 8 2.93 30.47 -27.57
C LEU A 8 2.94 29.38 -28.66
N PHE A 9 4.02 28.60 -28.84
CA PHE A 9 4.04 27.56 -29.90
C PHE A 9 4.63 26.19 -29.56
N CYS A 10 5.01 25.90 -28.31
CA CYS A 10 5.50 24.55 -27.94
C CYS A 10 4.55 23.72 -27.05
N ALA A 11 3.30 24.15 -26.83
CA ALA A 11 2.41 23.55 -25.84
C ALA A 11 1.38 22.51 -26.37
N LEU A 12 1.45 22.04 -27.62
CA LEU A 12 0.36 21.26 -28.23
C LEU A 12 0.70 19.85 -28.76
N ALA A 13 1.87 19.28 -28.46
CA ALA A 13 2.27 17.98 -29.03
C ALA A 13 2.40 16.81 -28.01
N LEU A 14 1.93 16.94 -26.76
CA LEU A 14 2.10 15.91 -25.73
C LEU A 14 0.78 15.41 -25.10
N SER A 15 -0.39 15.78 -25.64
CA SER A 15 -1.71 15.50 -25.03
C SER A 15 -2.57 14.49 -25.80
N ALA A 16 -1.99 13.45 -26.40
CA ALA A 16 -2.77 12.40 -27.06
C ALA A 16 -2.07 11.03 -27.11
N CYS A 17 -1.91 10.35 -25.97
CA CYS A 17 -1.73 8.87 -26.00
C CYS A 17 -2.19 8.11 -24.74
N GLU A 18 -2.65 8.75 -23.67
CA GLU A 18 -2.84 8.04 -22.39
C GLU A 18 -4.30 7.70 -22.03
N ARG A 19 -5.23 7.75 -22.99
CA ARG A 19 -6.67 7.43 -22.76
C ARG A 19 -7.21 6.17 -23.45
N ALA A 20 -6.37 5.22 -23.87
CA ALA A 20 -6.86 4.04 -24.61
C ALA A 20 -6.41 2.65 -24.10
N CYS A 21 -5.74 2.53 -22.96
CA CYS A 21 -5.41 1.22 -22.35
C CYS A 21 -6.20 0.97 -21.06
N GLY A 22 -7.52 1.15 -21.10
CA GLY A 22 -8.37 0.82 -19.97
C GLY A 22 -9.85 0.80 -20.36
N GLY A 23 -10.41 -0.40 -20.51
CA GLY A 23 -11.85 -0.60 -20.37
C GLY A 23 -12.60 -1.06 -21.62
N ALA A 24 -12.33 -2.29 -22.06
CA ALA A 24 -13.33 -3.09 -22.76
C ALA A 24 -13.25 -4.52 -22.22
N GLY A 25 -14.26 -4.96 -21.45
CA GLY A 25 -14.40 -6.39 -21.15
C GLY A 25 -15.09 -6.82 -19.86
N LEU A 26 -15.58 -5.93 -18.99
CA LEU A 26 -16.47 -6.34 -17.88
C LEU A 26 -17.92 -6.29 -18.35
N ARG A 27 -18.31 -7.27 -19.17
CA ARG A 27 -19.72 -7.61 -19.40
C ARG A 27 -19.84 -9.07 -19.84
N GLY A 28 -20.24 -9.92 -18.91
CA GLY A 28 -20.61 -11.30 -19.21
C GLY A 28 -20.72 -12.16 -17.98
N ARG A 29 -21.81 -12.02 -17.22
CA ARG A 29 -22.30 -13.14 -16.41
C ARG A 29 -22.58 -14.29 -17.39
N GLY A 30 -21.77 -15.33 -17.29
CA GLY A 30 -21.98 -16.61 -17.94
C GLY A 30 -21.57 -17.71 -16.97
N VAL A 31 -22.48 -18.07 -16.07
CA VAL A 31 -22.50 -19.44 -15.52
C VAL A 31 -22.80 -20.34 -16.71
N GLY A 32 -21.79 -21.04 -17.20
CA GLY A 32 -21.89 -21.97 -18.33
C GLY A 32 -20.83 -23.06 -18.18
N PRO A 33 -21.14 -24.31 -18.55
CA PRO A 33 -20.27 -25.45 -18.30
C PRO A 33 -18.97 -25.34 -19.10
N SER A 34 -17.91 -25.91 -18.52
CA SER A 34 -16.58 -26.08 -19.11
C SER A 34 -16.66 -26.52 -20.58
N PRO A 35 -15.96 -25.86 -21.51
CA PRO A 35 -15.80 -26.40 -22.85
C PRO A 35 -14.83 -27.58 -22.81
N GLU A 36 -15.37 -28.80 -22.94
CA GLU A 36 -14.65 -29.91 -23.53
C GLU A 36 -14.28 -29.50 -24.96
N GLY A 37 -13.03 -29.11 -25.16
CA GLY A 37 -12.51 -28.62 -26.43
C GLY A 37 -11.18 -29.29 -26.74
N SER A 38 -11.26 -30.53 -27.21
CA SER A 38 -10.17 -31.30 -27.82
C SER A 38 -9.53 -30.52 -28.96
N GLY A 39 -8.33 -30.00 -28.72
CA GLY A 39 -7.41 -29.49 -29.73
C GLY A 39 -6.07 -30.19 -29.60
N ALA A 40 -5.95 -31.35 -30.25
CA ALA A 40 -4.70 -32.09 -30.35
C ALA A 40 -3.69 -31.30 -31.21
N ALA A 41 -2.80 -30.56 -30.55
CA ALA A 41 -1.54 -30.15 -31.14
C ALA A 41 -0.46 -31.15 -30.69
N ALA A 42 -0.11 -32.07 -31.59
CA ALA A 42 1.01 -32.97 -31.43
C ALA A 42 2.34 -32.19 -31.55
N GLY A 43 2.76 -31.64 -30.43
CA GLY A 43 4.12 -31.26 -30.10
C GLY A 43 4.24 -31.51 -28.61
N GLY A 44 5.30 -32.18 -28.15
CA GLY A 44 5.49 -32.57 -26.74
C GLY A 44 5.66 -31.37 -25.80
N GLY A 45 4.62 -30.55 -25.67
CA GLY A 45 4.52 -29.45 -24.75
C GLY A 45 4.25 -30.01 -23.37
N LEU A 46 5.10 -29.66 -22.42
CA LEU A 46 4.92 -29.98 -21.01
C LEU A 46 3.60 -29.32 -20.57
N ALA A 47 2.52 -30.10 -20.46
CA ALA A 47 1.30 -29.61 -19.85
C ALA A 47 1.61 -29.29 -18.39
N GLY A 48 1.32 -28.08 -17.93
CA GLY A 48 1.71 -27.62 -16.60
C GLY A 48 1.20 -26.22 -16.29
N THR A 49 1.21 -25.87 -15.00
CA THR A 49 0.96 -24.52 -14.52
C THR A 49 2.31 -23.84 -14.28
N ASP A 50 2.50 -22.67 -14.89
CA ASP A 50 3.65 -21.81 -14.59
C ASP A 50 3.38 -21.01 -13.32
N CYS A 51 4.33 -21.06 -12.38
CA CYS A 51 4.29 -20.34 -11.12
C CYS A 51 5.14 -19.10 -11.26
N SER A 52 4.49 -17.97 -11.49
CA SER A 52 5.19 -16.69 -11.60
C SER A 52 5.74 -16.27 -10.23
N PRO A 53 7.02 -15.84 -10.15
CA PRO A 53 7.52 -15.21 -8.94
C PRO A 53 6.85 -13.85 -8.73
N GLY A 54 6.91 -13.37 -7.50
CA GLY A 54 6.46 -12.00 -7.19
C GLY A 54 4.96 -11.87 -7.01
N LEU A 55 4.27 -12.96 -6.65
CA LEU A 55 2.96 -12.90 -5.99
C LEU A 55 3.16 -13.05 -4.49
N ALA A 56 2.31 -12.40 -3.69
CA ALA A 56 2.26 -12.57 -2.25
C ALA A 56 0.82 -12.87 -1.82
N ARG A 57 0.67 -13.69 -0.77
CA ARG A 57 -0.63 -13.98 -0.14
C ARG A 57 -0.45 -14.10 1.36
N CYS A 58 -1.52 -14.01 2.13
CA CYS A 58 -1.49 -14.37 3.55
C CYS A 58 -2.22 -15.70 3.76
N SER A 59 -1.56 -16.65 4.41
CA SER A 59 -2.08 -17.97 4.73
C SER A 59 -1.77 -18.28 6.19
N ARG A 60 -2.81 -18.53 6.99
CA ARG A 60 -2.68 -18.88 8.43
C ARG A 60 -1.86 -17.84 9.20
N GLY A 61 -2.05 -16.57 8.87
CA GLY A 61 -1.33 -15.45 9.48
C GLY A 61 0.15 -15.34 9.08
N VAL A 62 0.58 -15.97 7.99
CA VAL A 62 1.93 -15.82 7.44
C VAL A 62 1.82 -15.28 6.02
N VAL A 63 2.57 -14.23 5.72
CA VAL A 63 2.74 -13.73 4.36
C VAL A 63 3.65 -14.71 3.62
N GLU A 64 3.14 -15.30 2.57
CA GLU A 64 3.83 -16.24 1.69
C GLU A 64 4.12 -15.55 0.35
N ILE A 65 5.32 -15.73 -0.19
CA ILE A 65 5.75 -15.19 -1.49
C ILE A 65 5.91 -16.33 -2.48
N SER A 66 5.29 -16.21 -3.66
CA SER A 66 5.40 -17.18 -4.75
C SER A 66 6.82 -17.21 -5.29
N LEU A 67 7.36 -18.42 -5.43
CA LEU A 67 8.64 -18.68 -6.07
C LEU A 67 8.41 -19.06 -7.54
N ALA A 68 9.37 -18.70 -8.38
CA ALA A 68 9.38 -19.14 -9.77
C ALA A 68 9.41 -20.68 -9.83
N GLY A 69 8.53 -21.28 -10.62
CA GLY A 69 8.46 -22.74 -10.74
C GLY A 69 7.50 -23.21 -11.82
N PHE A 70 7.51 -24.51 -12.08
CA PHE A 70 6.58 -25.14 -13.03
C PHE A 70 6.00 -26.40 -12.39
N VAL A 71 4.67 -26.47 -12.36
CA VAL A 71 3.93 -27.62 -11.84
C VAL A 71 3.49 -28.49 -13.02
N PRO A 72 4.08 -29.67 -13.24
CA PRO A 72 3.70 -30.54 -14.36
C PRO A 72 2.33 -31.18 -14.14
N HIS A 73 1.57 -31.37 -15.22
CA HIS A 73 0.34 -32.16 -15.23
C HIS A 73 0.57 -33.55 -15.87
N PRO A 74 -0.05 -34.62 -15.34
CA PRO A 74 -0.89 -34.63 -14.13
C PRO A 74 -0.05 -34.56 -12.86
N CYS A 75 -0.56 -33.85 -11.85
CA CYS A 75 -0.01 -33.83 -10.50
C CYS A 75 -1.07 -34.33 -9.51
N SER A 76 -0.66 -34.62 -8.27
CA SER A 76 -1.61 -34.90 -7.19
C SER A 76 -1.13 -34.35 -5.85
N GLY A 77 -2.08 -33.91 -5.01
CA GLY A 77 -1.81 -33.40 -3.67
C GLY A 77 -0.96 -32.12 -3.66
N ALA A 78 -0.05 -32.01 -2.69
CA ALA A 78 0.81 -30.83 -2.51
C ALA A 78 1.74 -30.56 -3.70
N ALA A 79 2.04 -31.58 -4.52
CA ALA A 79 2.84 -31.42 -5.73
C ALA A 79 2.12 -30.63 -6.84
N CYS A 80 0.81 -30.35 -6.68
CA CYS A 80 0.04 -29.48 -7.58
C CYS A 80 0.06 -27.99 -7.18
N ALA A 81 0.67 -27.63 -6.06
CA ALA A 81 0.70 -26.25 -5.61
C ALA A 81 1.98 -25.56 -6.09
N CYS A 82 1.88 -24.28 -6.44
CA CYS A 82 3.06 -23.47 -6.65
C CYS A 82 3.93 -23.43 -5.39
N PRO A 83 5.27 -23.38 -5.52
CA PRO A 83 6.15 -23.24 -4.37
C PRO A 83 5.97 -21.85 -3.73
N TRP A 84 5.78 -21.85 -2.42
CA TRP A 84 5.65 -20.62 -1.62
C TRP A 84 6.76 -20.55 -0.59
N GLN A 85 7.35 -19.37 -0.42
CA GLN A 85 8.32 -19.06 0.62
C GLN A 85 7.63 -18.31 1.76
N GLU A 86 7.81 -18.76 3.00
CA GLU A 86 7.34 -18.01 4.16
C GLU A 86 8.13 -16.70 4.32
N GLY A 87 7.40 -15.60 4.46
CA GLY A 87 7.90 -14.27 4.75
C GLY A 87 7.53 -13.84 6.17
N GLU A 88 6.93 -12.66 6.28
CA GLU A 88 6.58 -12.06 7.57
C GLU A 88 5.32 -12.71 8.19
N ARG A 89 5.30 -12.84 9.52
CA ARG A 89 4.11 -13.29 10.26
C ARG A 89 3.23 -12.10 10.64
N CYS A 90 1.95 -12.14 10.27
CA CYS A 90 0.98 -11.17 10.70
C CYS A 90 0.62 -11.36 12.18
N LEU A 91 0.88 -10.35 13.00
CA LEU A 91 0.64 -10.40 14.45
C LEU A 91 -0.83 -10.61 14.84
N ARG A 92 -1.77 -10.21 13.96
CA ARG A 92 -3.22 -10.28 14.20
C ARG A 92 -3.97 -11.16 13.19
N GLY A 93 -3.24 -11.90 12.36
CA GLY A 93 -3.81 -12.67 11.26
C GLY A 93 -3.87 -11.89 9.94
N CYS A 94 -4.47 -12.51 8.94
CA CYS A 94 -4.61 -11.97 7.59
C CYS A 94 -5.84 -11.05 7.48
N VAL A 95 -5.79 -10.02 6.62
CA VAL A 95 -6.99 -9.29 6.18
C VAL A 95 -7.93 -10.23 5.42
N ALA A 96 -7.37 -11.05 4.53
CA ALA A 96 -8.07 -12.08 3.80
C ALA A 96 -7.13 -13.27 3.56
N GLU A 97 -7.64 -14.48 3.78
CA GLU A 97 -6.88 -15.71 3.58
C GLU A 97 -6.77 -16.05 2.09
N ASN A 98 -5.57 -16.43 1.66
CA ASN A 98 -5.24 -16.91 0.31
C ASN A 98 -5.62 -15.95 -0.84
N VAL A 99 -5.73 -14.65 -0.58
CA VAL A 99 -5.83 -13.63 -1.62
C VAL A 99 -4.44 -13.30 -2.14
N GLU A 100 -4.24 -13.46 -3.45
CA GLU A 100 -2.96 -13.22 -4.13
C GLU A 100 -2.89 -11.78 -4.65
N LEU A 101 -1.79 -11.10 -4.36
CA LEU A 101 -1.46 -9.75 -4.81
C LEU A 101 -0.05 -9.75 -5.42
N ALA A 102 0.31 -8.72 -6.17
CA ALA A 102 1.70 -8.53 -6.58
C ALA A 102 2.59 -8.27 -5.34
N ALA A 103 3.69 -9.01 -5.22
CA ALA A 103 4.66 -8.88 -4.14
C ALA A 103 5.45 -7.57 -4.29
N ALA A 104 4.94 -6.52 -3.66
CA ALA A 104 5.65 -5.27 -3.45
C ALA A 104 6.35 -5.28 -2.08
N PRO A 105 7.34 -4.39 -1.84
CA PRO A 105 8.03 -4.30 -0.55
C PRO A 105 7.10 -4.10 0.66
N ASP A 106 5.89 -3.58 0.43
CA ASP A 106 4.85 -3.30 1.41
C ASP A 106 3.74 -4.37 1.43
N ALA A 107 3.93 -5.55 0.82
CA ALA A 107 2.92 -6.60 0.74
C ALA A 107 2.37 -6.99 2.13
N SER A 108 3.19 -7.01 3.18
CA SER A 108 2.72 -7.29 4.54
C SER A 108 1.78 -6.22 5.09
N ALA A 109 1.94 -4.95 4.70
CA ALA A 109 1.04 -3.87 5.10
C ALA A 109 -0.36 -4.00 4.45
N GLN A 110 -0.46 -4.66 3.31
CA GLN A 110 -1.72 -4.89 2.59
C GLN A 110 -2.40 -6.22 2.99
N LEU A 111 -1.59 -7.23 3.30
CA LEU A 111 -2.05 -8.59 3.56
C LEU A 111 -2.33 -8.88 5.04
N CYS A 112 -1.65 -8.19 5.96
CA CYS A 112 -1.84 -8.38 7.40
C CYS A 112 -2.98 -7.53 7.94
N GLU A 113 -3.76 -8.11 8.85
CA GLU A 113 -4.81 -7.38 9.58
C GLU A 113 -4.17 -6.20 10.33
N PRO A 114 -4.54 -4.95 10.01
CA PRO A 114 -3.91 -3.78 10.62
C PRO A 114 -4.18 -3.80 12.13
N SER A 115 -3.23 -3.32 12.94
CA SER A 115 -3.54 -3.06 14.35
C SER A 115 -4.68 -2.04 14.45
N PRO A 116 -5.55 -2.10 15.47
CA PRO A 116 -6.53 -1.03 15.71
C PRO A 116 -5.81 0.29 16.00
N LEU A 117 -4.53 0.22 16.37
CA LEU A 117 -3.64 1.37 16.51
C LEU A 117 -3.01 1.81 15.18
N ASP A 118 -2.79 0.90 14.20
CA ASP A 118 -2.39 1.25 12.83
C ASP A 118 -3.52 1.97 12.09
N ALA A 119 -4.77 1.59 12.34
CA ALA A 119 -5.94 2.28 11.79
C ALA A 119 -6.10 3.74 12.29
N LEU A 120 -5.33 4.17 13.29
CA LEU A 120 -5.38 5.55 13.79
C LEU A 120 -4.59 6.52 12.92
N SER A 121 -3.52 6.06 12.26
CA SER A 121 -2.64 6.90 11.45
C SER A 121 -2.06 6.14 10.26
N ARG A 122 -2.02 6.76 9.09
CA ARG A 122 -1.33 6.22 7.90
C ARG A 122 -0.11 7.04 7.52
N ALA A 123 0.76 6.46 6.68
CA ALA A 123 1.84 7.19 6.03
C ALA A 123 1.30 8.34 5.15
N PRO A 124 2.06 9.44 5.01
CA PRO A 124 1.69 10.53 4.11
C PRO A 124 1.75 10.10 2.64
N LEU A 125 0.79 10.56 1.85
CA LEU A 125 0.64 10.29 0.43
C LEU A 125 0.66 11.61 -0.37
N PRO A 126 1.00 11.58 -1.67
CA PRO A 126 0.87 12.75 -2.54
C PRO A 126 -0.57 13.29 -2.56
N GLY A 127 -0.74 14.59 -2.33
CA GLY A 127 -2.06 15.24 -2.25
C GLY A 127 -2.64 15.36 -0.85
N ASP A 128 -1.96 14.81 0.16
CA ASP A 128 -2.31 15.07 1.56
C ASP A 128 -2.20 16.54 1.93
N PRO A 129 -2.99 17.00 2.91
CA PRO A 129 -2.88 18.36 3.41
C PRO A 129 -1.46 18.62 3.93
N SER A 130 -0.88 19.75 3.52
CA SER A 130 0.38 20.21 4.05
C SER A 130 0.16 21.03 5.31
N VAL A 131 1.11 20.92 6.24
CA VAL A 131 1.17 21.80 7.41
C VAL A 131 2.01 23.02 7.01
N GLY A 132 1.54 24.22 7.36
CA GLY A 132 2.30 25.45 7.18
C GLY A 132 3.54 25.51 8.08
N PRO A 133 4.34 26.58 8.00
CA PRO A 133 5.50 26.78 8.87
C PRO A 133 5.14 26.61 10.35
N CYS A 134 5.99 25.95 11.11
CA CYS A 134 5.66 25.56 12.47
C CYS A 134 5.70 26.77 13.40
N ALA A 135 4.69 26.96 14.25
CA ALA A 135 4.79 27.90 15.38
C ALA A 135 5.43 27.26 16.63
N TRP A 136 5.91 26.03 16.52
CA TRP A 136 6.29 25.16 17.64
C TRP A 136 7.52 24.30 17.28
N ALA A 137 8.15 23.68 18.29
CA ALA A 137 9.18 22.64 18.13
C ALA A 137 8.72 21.30 18.75
N GLY A 138 9.19 20.17 18.22
CA GLY A 138 8.86 18.82 18.70
C GLY A 138 8.07 17.96 17.69
N VAL A 139 7.05 17.23 18.16
CA VAL A 139 6.08 16.51 17.31
C VAL A 139 4.67 16.91 17.74
N ARG A 140 3.82 17.26 16.77
CA ARG A 140 2.40 17.58 17.02
C ARG A 140 1.50 17.07 15.92
N CYS A 141 0.24 16.83 16.28
CA CYS A 141 -0.83 16.69 15.32
C CYS A 141 -1.50 18.05 15.10
N VAL A 142 -1.55 18.50 13.85
CA VAL A 142 -2.18 19.75 13.41
C VAL A 142 -3.11 19.41 12.27
N ASP A 143 -4.40 19.72 12.42
CA ASP A 143 -5.43 19.48 11.40
C ASP A 143 -5.46 18.04 10.85
N GLY A 144 -5.19 17.06 11.72
CA GLY A 144 -5.15 15.65 11.37
C GLY A 144 -3.82 15.18 10.79
N VAL A 145 -2.80 16.03 10.67
CA VAL A 145 -1.46 15.68 10.20
C VAL A 145 -0.49 15.66 11.37
N VAL A 146 0.20 14.54 11.56
CA VAL A 146 1.32 14.47 12.51
C VAL A 146 2.58 14.95 11.81
N ALA A 147 3.14 16.04 12.32
CA ALA A 147 4.36 16.63 11.81
C ALA A 147 5.40 16.76 12.94
N ALA A 148 6.67 16.84 12.56
CA ALA A 148 7.78 17.19 13.41
C ALA A 148 8.43 18.50 12.94
N CYS A 149 8.88 19.30 13.90
CA CYS A 149 9.57 20.56 13.63
C CYS A 149 10.74 20.71 14.58
N ASP A 150 11.94 20.94 14.05
CA ASP A 150 13.15 21.04 14.87
C ASP A 150 13.18 22.36 15.65
N ARG A 151 12.54 23.41 15.12
CA ARG A 151 12.44 24.73 15.75
C ARG A 151 11.16 25.48 15.33
N PRO A 152 10.71 26.47 16.12
CA PRO A 152 9.67 27.38 15.67
C PRO A 152 10.12 28.13 14.41
N SER A 153 9.17 28.49 13.55
CA SER A 153 9.33 29.00 12.18
C SER A 153 10.04 28.06 11.20
N GLY A 154 10.30 26.81 11.58
CA GLY A 154 10.87 25.80 10.69
C GLY A 154 9.85 25.24 9.70
N ASN A 155 10.35 24.51 8.70
CA ASN A 155 9.51 23.72 7.80
C ASN A 155 9.13 22.41 8.50
N PRO A 156 7.84 22.03 8.52
CA PRO A 156 7.43 20.76 9.11
C PRO A 156 7.89 19.58 8.27
N ARG A 157 8.33 18.51 8.94
CA ARG A 157 8.48 17.17 8.38
C ARG A 157 7.22 16.36 8.68
N VAL A 158 6.44 16.03 7.66
CA VAL A 158 5.23 15.22 7.84
C VAL A 158 5.61 13.78 8.15
N LEU A 159 5.06 13.24 9.23
CA LEU A 159 5.32 11.89 9.71
C LEU A 159 4.14 10.93 9.49
N GLY A 160 2.91 11.46 9.41
CA GLY A 160 1.71 10.65 9.20
C GLY A 160 0.43 11.46 9.18
N VAL A 161 -0.68 10.81 8.82
CA VAL A 161 -2.02 11.41 8.78
C VAL A 161 -2.97 10.58 9.64
N CYS A 162 -3.63 11.22 10.60
CA CYS A 162 -4.61 10.62 11.48
C CYS A 162 -5.95 10.42 10.77
N ALA A 163 -6.45 9.17 10.73
CA ALA A 163 -7.69 8.84 10.02
C ALA A 163 -8.94 9.55 10.61
N LEU A 164 -8.93 9.83 11.91
CA LEU A 164 -10.05 10.45 12.65
C LEU A 164 -9.70 11.82 13.23
N GLY A 165 -8.64 12.46 12.72
CA GLY A 165 -8.12 13.72 13.24
C GLY A 165 -7.33 13.58 14.54
N CYS A 166 -6.94 14.71 15.12
CA CYS A 166 -6.08 14.76 16.32
C CYS A 166 -6.88 14.45 17.60
N ALA A 167 -6.25 13.73 18.55
CA ALA A 167 -6.83 13.43 19.86
C ALA A 167 -6.82 14.64 20.82
N SER A 168 -5.80 15.49 20.74
CA SER A 168 -5.67 16.78 21.46
C SER A 168 -4.49 17.56 20.86
N PRO A 169 -4.53 18.91 20.78
CA PRO A 169 -3.42 19.72 20.26
C PRO A 169 -2.19 19.80 21.19
N ALA A 170 -2.21 19.10 22.32
CA ALA A 170 -1.08 19.10 23.25
C ALA A 170 0.17 18.45 22.61
N PRO A 171 1.36 19.05 22.76
CA PRO A 171 2.60 18.44 22.31
C PRO A 171 2.84 17.10 23.02
N LEU A 172 3.33 16.10 22.29
CA LEU A 172 4.07 15.02 22.93
C LEU A 172 5.44 15.61 23.30
N VAL A 173 5.70 15.69 24.61
CA VAL A 173 6.93 16.17 25.31
C VAL A 173 8.20 15.63 24.61
N ASP A 174 9.19 16.44 24.20
CA ASP A 174 10.27 17.16 24.93
C ASP A 174 11.12 16.32 25.89
N ASP A 175 11.66 15.21 25.40
CA ASP A 175 12.75 14.49 26.06
C ASP A 175 13.78 14.02 25.02
N GLY A 176 14.38 15.01 24.36
CA GLY A 176 15.84 15.07 24.12
C GLY A 176 16.52 14.05 23.20
N VAL A 177 15.85 13.02 22.67
CA VAL A 177 16.49 12.05 21.75
C VAL A 177 15.56 11.73 20.59
N MET A 178 15.47 12.69 19.66
CA MET A 178 15.13 12.38 18.28
C MET A 178 16.40 11.80 17.63
N ASP A 179 16.58 10.48 17.67
CA ASP A 179 17.63 9.85 16.84
C ASP A 179 17.40 10.19 15.35
N GLU A 180 18.46 10.17 14.54
CA GLU A 180 18.39 10.42 13.07
C GLU A 180 17.36 9.55 12.33
N LEU A 181 16.90 8.47 12.98
CA LEU A 181 15.89 7.52 12.48
C LEU A 181 14.43 7.98 12.69
N GLY A 182 14.21 9.12 13.35
CA GLY A 182 12.87 9.64 13.64
C GLY A 182 12.14 8.89 14.77
N PRO A 183 10.99 9.40 15.24
CA PRO A 183 10.25 8.74 16.30
C PRO A 183 9.80 7.34 15.84
N PRO A 184 9.86 6.31 16.70
CA PRO A 184 9.30 5.01 16.37
C PRO A 184 7.83 5.21 15.99
N SER A 185 7.40 4.64 14.87
CA SER A 185 6.05 4.78 14.31
C SER A 185 4.90 4.48 15.30
N GLY A 186 5.21 3.83 16.42
CA GLY A 186 4.32 3.65 17.57
C GLY A 186 3.91 4.92 18.32
N SER A 187 4.77 5.94 18.44
CA SER A 187 4.49 7.13 19.28
C SER A 187 3.59 8.17 18.58
N ILE A 188 3.64 8.23 17.25
CA ILE A 188 2.79 9.09 16.39
C ILE A 188 1.30 8.79 16.61
N LYS A 189 0.95 7.53 16.84
CA LYS A 189 -0.45 7.06 16.98
C LYS A 189 -1.16 7.59 18.21
N ILE A 190 -0.42 8.01 19.24
CA ILE A 190 -0.98 8.59 20.48
C ILE A 190 -1.62 9.96 20.18
N LEU A 191 -1.14 10.65 19.15
CA LEU A 191 -1.65 11.96 18.74
C LEU A 191 -2.96 11.86 17.93
N CYS A 192 -3.36 10.67 17.50
CA CYS A 192 -4.53 10.45 16.68
C CYS A 192 -5.76 10.05 17.51
N ARG A 193 -6.92 10.62 17.15
CA ARG A 193 -8.20 10.35 17.81
C ARG A 193 -8.62 8.91 17.61
N ARG A 194 -9.21 8.30 18.64
CA ARG A 194 -9.78 6.94 18.61
C ARG A 194 -11.30 6.99 18.56
N ALA A 195 -11.91 6.19 17.69
CA ALA A 195 -13.38 6.09 17.54
C ALA A 195 -14.11 5.70 18.84
N HIS A 196 -13.45 5.03 19.78
CA HIS A 196 -14.05 4.57 21.04
C HIS A 196 -13.96 5.56 22.19
N ALA A 197 -13.21 6.67 22.06
CA ALA A 197 -13.04 7.65 23.14
C ALA A 197 -14.27 8.56 23.34
N GLU A 198 -15.20 8.61 22.36
CA GLU A 198 -16.36 9.52 22.38
C GLU A 198 -17.69 8.86 22.78
N ARG A 199 -17.71 7.53 23.01
CA ARG A 199 -18.92 6.87 23.54
C ARG A 199 -18.99 7.07 25.06
N LYS A 200 -19.65 8.13 25.49
CA LYS A 200 -20.14 8.34 26.86
C LYS A 200 -21.63 8.04 26.93
#